data_AF-A0A928KYJ2-F1
#
_entry.id   AF-A0A928KYJ2-F1
#
_cell.length_a   1.000
_cell.length_b   1.000
_cell.length_c   1.000
_cell.angle_alpha   90.00
_cell.angle_beta   90.00
_cell.angle_gamma   90.00
#
_symmetry.space_group_name_H-M   'P 1'
#
loop_
_entity.id
_entity.type
_entity.pdbx_description
1 polymer ?
#
loop_
_entity_poly.entity_id
_entity_poly.type
_entity_poly.pdbx_seq_one_letter_code
_entity_poly.pdbx_strand_id
1 'polypeptide(L)'
;MKAINQIIRDLREDKDLRQSDIAAVLGTTQQHYSRCEKGESQLSTRSVIALADFYHVSTDYLLGRTECKQGVDVLNQQIADGYTTGRLLTEALSLSIVGRCAVVEYLKLQLLKEEVEQKGLL
;
A
#
# COMPACT_ATOMS: atom_id res chain seq x y z
N MET A 1 -6.43 -12.76 3.50
CA MET A 1 -6.43 -11.31 3.78
C MET A 1 -6.56 -11.10 5.29
N LYS A 2 -5.73 -10.22 5.85
CA LYS A 2 -5.72 -9.91 7.29
C LYS A 2 -6.91 -9.03 7.67
N ALA A 3 -7.36 -9.11 8.92
CA ALA A 3 -8.35 -8.19 9.46
C ALA A 3 -7.73 -6.81 9.75
N ILE A 4 -8.53 -5.74 9.65
CA ILE A 4 -8.07 -4.36 9.84
C ILE A 4 -7.31 -4.14 11.16
N ASN A 5 -7.75 -4.76 12.25
CA ASN A 5 -7.12 -4.62 13.56
C ASN A 5 -5.68 -5.19 13.59
N GLN A 6 -5.41 -6.24 12.80
CA GLN A 6 -4.06 -6.76 12.63
C GLN A 6 -3.23 -5.84 11.71
N ILE A 7 -3.82 -5.32 10.63
CA ILE A 7 -3.12 -4.46 9.66
C ILE A 7 -2.65 -3.16 10.32
N ILE A 8 -3.51 -2.48 11.08
CA ILE A 8 -3.14 -1.23 11.76
C ILE A 8 -2.07 -1.46 12.84
N ARG A 9 -2.07 -2.64 13.46
CA ARG A 9 -1.06 -3.03 14.44
C ARG A 9 0.29 -3.28 13.76
N ASP A 10 0.30 -4.06 12.68
CA ASP A 10 1.49 -4.35 11.89
C ASP A 10 2.11 -3.05 11.37
N LEU A 11 1.31 -2.16 10.77
CA LEU A 11 1.80 -0.86 10.28
C LEU A 11 2.38 0.03 11.39
N ARG A 12 1.80 -0.02 12.59
CA ARG A 12 2.31 0.71 13.75
C ARG A 12 3.65 0.14 14.22
N GLU A 13 3.74 -1.19 14.33
CA GLU A 13 4.94 -1.89 14.78
C GLU A 13 6.08 -1.77 13.74
N ASP A 14 5.78 -1.82 12.44
CA ASP A 14 6.72 -1.59 11.33
C ASP A 14 7.37 -0.19 11.39
N LYS A 15 6.72 0.79 12.00
CA LYS A 15 7.22 2.16 12.18
C LYS A 15 7.74 2.46 13.60
N ASP A 16 7.84 1.43 14.46
CA ASP A 16 8.26 1.55 15.87
C ASP A 16 7.41 2.55 16.70
N LEU A 17 6.13 2.72 16.35
CA LEU A 17 5.24 3.68 16.99
C LEU A 17 4.49 3.09 18.20
N ARG A 18 4.25 3.92 19.21
CA ARG A 18 3.43 3.56 20.37
C ARG A 18 1.95 3.73 20.06
N GLN A 19 1.09 3.02 20.80
CA GLN A 19 -0.37 3.19 20.69
C GLN A 19 -0.82 4.63 21.01
N SER A 20 -0.09 5.35 21.86
CA SER A 20 -0.33 6.77 22.17
C SER A 20 -0.11 7.68 20.96
N ASP A 21 0.87 7.35 20.11
CA ASP A 21 1.26 8.19 18.99
C ASP A 21 0.16 8.18 17.93
N ILE A 22 -0.37 6.98 17.64
CA ILE A 22 -1.49 6.83 16.72
C ILE A 22 -2.78 7.39 17.30
N ALA A 23 -3.00 7.25 18.61
CA ALA A 23 -4.15 7.89 19.26
C ALA A 23 -4.11 9.43 19.10
N ALA A 24 -2.93 10.05 19.19
CA ALA A 24 -2.75 11.47 18.94
C ALA A 24 -3.05 11.85 17.47
N VAL A 25 -2.56 11.06 16.50
CA VAL A 25 -2.89 11.23 15.07
C VAL A 25 -4.40 11.19 14.83
N LEU A 26 -5.10 10.30 15.54
CA LEU A 26 -6.54 10.10 15.41
C LEU A 26 -7.39 11.06 16.25
N GLY A 27 -6.78 11.86 17.12
CA GLY A 27 -7.50 12.70 18.08
C GLY A 27 -8.37 11.89 19.06
N THR A 28 -7.89 10.73 19.49
CA THR A 28 -8.59 9.81 20.41
C THR A 28 -7.71 9.42 21.60
N THR A 29 -8.22 8.57 22.49
CA THR A 29 -7.45 8.06 23.64
C THR A 29 -6.63 6.83 23.27
N GLN A 30 -5.47 6.65 23.91
CA GLN A 30 -4.65 5.45 23.74
C GLN A 30 -5.42 4.17 24.07
N GLN A 31 -6.30 4.21 25.08
CA GLN A 31 -7.15 3.08 25.45
C GLN A 31 -8.12 2.71 24.32
N HIS A 32 -8.77 3.70 23.69
CA HIS A 32 -9.67 3.44 22.58
C HIS A 32 -8.93 2.80 21.40
N TYR A 33 -7.78 3.37 21.03
CA TYR A 33 -6.96 2.81 19.96
C TYR A 33 -6.46 1.38 20.28
N SER A 34 -6.07 1.11 21.52
CA SER A 34 -5.69 -0.24 21.97
C SER A 34 -6.83 -1.25 21.79
N ARG A 35 -8.08 -0.87 22.09
CA ARG A 35 -9.26 -1.70 21.86
C ARG A 35 -9.50 -1.95 20.37
N CYS A 36 -9.22 -0.95 19.52
CA CYS A 36 -9.26 -1.13 18.07
C CYS A 36 -8.26 -2.18 17.58
N GLU A 37 -7.00 -2.15 18.03
CA GLU A 37 -6.00 -3.16 17.65
C GLU A 37 -6.37 -4.58 18.12
N LYS A 38 -7.09 -4.69 19.23
CA LYS A 38 -7.63 -5.97 19.74
C LYS A 38 -8.91 -6.43 19.04
N GLY A 39 -9.51 -5.60 18.18
CA GLY A 39 -10.80 -5.88 17.54
C GLY A 39 -12.01 -5.70 18.46
N GLU A 40 -11.84 -5.11 19.64
CA GLU A 40 -12.90 -4.86 20.63
C GLU A 40 -13.69 -3.57 20.34
N SER A 41 -13.23 -2.74 19.41
CA SER A 41 -13.87 -1.49 18.98
C SER A 41 -13.56 -1.22 17.51
N GLN A 42 -14.55 -0.72 16.78
CA GLN A 42 -14.36 -0.40 15.36
C GLN A 42 -13.73 0.97 15.16
N LEU A 43 -12.91 1.10 14.12
CA LEU A 43 -12.44 2.41 13.65
C LEU A 43 -13.57 3.12 12.92
N SER A 44 -13.73 4.42 13.17
CA SER A 44 -14.63 5.25 12.36
C SER A 44 -14.08 5.39 10.93
N THR A 45 -14.94 5.68 9.95
CA THR A 45 -14.51 5.98 8.57
C THR A 45 -13.47 7.11 8.54
N ARG A 46 -13.63 8.14 9.36
CA ARG A 46 -12.66 9.24 9.48
C ARG A 46 -11.29 8.73 9.98
N SER A 47 -11.27 7.82 10.95
CA SER A 47 -10.05 7.22 11.46
C SER A 47 -9.37 6.35 10.39
N VAL A 48 -10.13 5.59 9.61
CA VAL A 48 -9.59 4.78 8.50
C VAL A 48 -8.92 5.66 7.46
N ILE A 49 -9.57 6.75 7.04
CA ILE A 49 -8.98 7.72 6.09
C ILE A 49 -7.71 8.33 6.66
N ALA A 50 -7.74 8.82 7.92
CA ALA A 50 -6.57 9.43 8.54
C ALA A 50 -5.38 8.46 8.66
N LEU A 51 -5.63 7.17 8.97
CA LEU A 51 -4.56 6.16 8.99
C LEU A 51 -4.05 5.85 7.58
N ALA A 52 -4.91 5.81 6.58
CA ALA A 52 -4.52 5.58 5.18
C ALA A 52 -3.54 6.67 4.73
N ASP A 53 -3.89 7.94 5.00
CA ASP A 53 -3.05 9.09 4.70
C ASP A 53 -1.74 9.06 5.49
N PHE A 54 -1.80 8.78 6.81
CA PHE A 54 -0.62 8.73 7.68
C PHE A 54 0.38 7.62 7.31
N TYR A 55 -0.12 6.46 6.90
CA TYR A 55 0.71 5.33 6.48
C TYR A 55 1.06 5.34 4.99
N HIS A 56 0.50 6.28 4.20
CA HIS A 56 0.63 6.33 2.74
C HIS A 56 0.19 5.02 2.07
N VAL A 57 -0.94 4.49 2.52
CA VAL A 57 -1.56 3.26 1.99
C VAL A 57 -3.00 3.53 1.56
N SER A 58 -3.56 2.66 0.73
CA SER A 58 -4.99 2.76 0.39
C SER A 58 -5.90 2.34 1.55
N THR A 59 -7.12 2.87 1.58
CA THR A 59 -8.16 2.39 2.52
C THR A 59 -8.52 0.92 2.27
N ASP A 60 -8.47 0.48 1.01
CA ASP A 60 -8.66 -0.93 0.65
C ASP A 60 -7.58 -1.82 1.28
N TYR A 61 -6.32 -1.35 1.34
CA TYR A 61 -5.28 -2.07 2.06
C TYR A 61 -5.61 -2.16 3.56
N LEU A 62 -5.93 -1.04 4.22
CA LEU A 62 -6.27 -1.05 5.65
C LEU A 62 -7.47 -1.93 5.98
N LEU A 63 -8.48 -1.94 5.12
CA LEU A 63 -9.69 -2.76 5.28
C LEU A 63 -9.46 -4.22 4.87
N GLY A 64 -8.24 -4.59 4.46
CA GLY A 64 -7.87 -5.95 4.09
C GLY A 64 -8.51 -6.41 2.79
N ARG A 65 -8.80 -5.49 1.84
CA ARG A 65 -9.39 -5.75 0.51
C ARG A 65 -8.34 -5.97 -0.58
N THR A 66 -7.09 -5.58 -0.33
CA THR A 66 -5.94 -5.80 -1.22
C THR A 66 -4.66 -5.97 -0.40
N GLU A 67 -3.67 -6.68 -0.96
CA GLU A 67 -2.31 -6.76 -0.40
C GLU A 67 -1.42 -5.61 -0.93
N CYS A 68 -1.90 -4.81 -1.89
CA CYS A 68 -1.19 -3.67 -2.42
C CYS A 68 -1.16 -2.53 -1.40
N LYS A 69 0.01 -2.32 -0.76
CA LYS A 69 0.23 -1.23 0.20
C LYS A 69 0.19 0.16 -0.44
N GLN A 70 0.25 0.29 -1.76
CA GLN A 70 0.33 1.60 -2.39
C GLN A 70 -0.94 2.42 -2.14
N GLY A 71 -0.73 3.71 -1.83
CA GLY A 71 -1.79 4.70 -1.79
C GLY A 71 -2.41 4.93 -3.17
N VAL A 72 -3.60 5.54 -3.18
CA VAL A 72 -4.33 5.84 -4.42
C VAL A 72 -3.60 6.91 -5.25
N ASP A 73 -2.82 7.77 -4.59
CA ASP A 73 -1.98 8.79 -5.18
C ASP A 73 -0.94 8.22 -6.16
N VAL A 74 -0.47 6.98 -5.93
CA VAL A 74 0.49 6.31 -6.83
C VAL A 74 -0.05 6.19 -8.25
N LEU A 75 -1.37 6.10 -8.44
CA LEU A 75 -1.99 6.05 -9.77
C LEU A 75 -1.74 7.34 -10.58
N ASN A 76 -1.56 8.46 -9.90
CA ASN A 76 -1.26 9.76 -10.53
C ASN A 76 0.23 10.07 -10.62
N GLN A 77 1.09 9.24 -10.03
CA GLN A 77 2.54 9.43 -10.07
C GLN A 77 3.05 9.33 -11.50
N GLN A 78 3.82 10.33 -11.94
CA GLN A 78 4.52 10.30 -13.22
C GLN A 78 5.72 9.35 -13.14
N ILE A 79 5.78 8.38 -14.06
CA ILE A 79 6.81 7.33 -14.10
C ILE A 79 7.73 7.44 -15.32
N ALA A 80 7.23 8.03 -16.41
CA ALA A 80 7.98 8.35 -17.61
C ALA A 80 7.34 9.57 -18.27
N ASP A 81 8.01 10.14 -19.27
CA ASP A 81 7.47 11.28 -19.99
C ASP A 81 6.09 10.95 -20.59
N GLY A 82 5.08 11.76 -20.27
CA GLY A 82 3.69 11.52 -20.66
C GLY A 82 2.98 10.31 -20.03
N TYR A 83 3.60 9.61 -19.06
CA TYR A 83 3.06 8.39 -18.45
C TYR A 83 2.92 8.49 -16.93
N THR A 84 1.72 8.20 -16.45
CA THR A 84 1.45 7.91 -15.03
C THR A 84 1.33 6.40 -14.78
N THR A 85 1.45 5.98 -13.53
CA THR A 85 1.20 4.58 -13.13
C THR A 85 -0.19 4.10 -13.56
N GLY A 86 -1.21 4.94 -13.35
CA GLY A 86 -2.59 4.64 -13.74
C GLY A 86 -2.72 4.46 -15.25
N ARG A 87 -2.09 5.34 -16.04
CA ARG A 87 -2.09 5.22 -17.51
C ARG A 87 -1.45 3.91 -17.97
N LEU A 88 -0.29 3.56 -17.40
CA LEU A 88 0.39 2.29 -17.71
C LEU A 88 -0.52 1.09 -17.40
N LEU A 89 -1.16 1.07 -16.23
CA LEU A 89 -2.07 0.00 -15.83
C LEU A 89 -3.27 -0.12 -16.79
N THR A 90 -3.91 1.01 -17.12
CA THR A 90 -5.05 1.02 -18.04
C THR A 90 -4.67 0.49 -19.42
N GLU A 91 -3.54 0.95 -19.97
CA GLU A 91 -3.06 0.49 -21.28
C GLU A 91 -2.73 -1.00 -21.25
N ALA A 92 -2.02 -1.48 -20.21
CA ALA A 92 -1.73 -2.91 -20.05
C ALA A 92 -3.01 -3.75 -19.97
N LEU A 93 -4.03 -3.31 -19.22
CA LEU A 93 -5.29 -4.03 -19.12
C LEU A 93 -6.09 -4.04 -20.43
N SER A 94 -5.92 -3.03 -21.30
CA SER A 94 -6.54 -2.95 -22.62
C SER A 94 -5.97 -3.94 -23.64
N LEU A 95 -4.78 -4.49 -23.39
CA LEU A 95 -4.14 -5.47 -24.27
C LEU A 95 -4.84 -6.84 -24.21
N SER A 96 -4.63 -7.64 -25.24
CA SER A 96 -4.98 -9.07 -25.23
C SER A 96 -4.21 -9.82 -24.14
N ILE A 97 -4.66 -11.03 -23.79
CA ILE A 97 -3.92 -11.87 -22.83
C ILE A 97 -2.46 -12.10 -23.25
N VAL A 98 -2.22 -12.28 -24.56
CA VAL A 98 -0.87 -12.44 -25.13
C VAL A 98 -0.05 -11.16 -24.93
N GLY A 99 -0.64 -10.00 -25.21
CA GLY A 99 0.02 -8.71 -24.99
C GLY A 99 0.36 -8.46 -23.52
N ARG A 100 -0.56 -8.81 -22.60
CA ARG A 100 -0.32 -8.73 -21.16
C ARG A 100 0.82 -9.65 -20.71
N CYS A 101 0.88 -10.88 -21.22
CA CYS A 101 1.99 -11.79 -20.94
C CYS A 101 3.33 -11.21 -21.40
N ALA A 102 3.39 -10.64 -22.61
CA ALA A 102 4.60 -10.01 -23.13
C ALA A 102 5.08 -8.84 -22.26
N VAL A 103 4.16 -7.99 -21.78
CA VAL A 103 4.49 -6.90 -20.84
C VAL A 103 5.07 -7.46 -19.54
N VAL A 104 4.48 -8.51 -18.98
CA VAL A 104 4.98 -9.16 -17.75
C VAL A 104 6.36 -9.79 -17.95
N GLU A 105 6.59 -10.44 -19.09
CA GLU A 105 7.89 -11.02 -19.44
C GLU A 105 8.98 -9.95 -19.57
N TYR A 106 8.66 -8.83 -20.23
CA TYR A 106 9.57 -7.70 -20.34
C TYR A 106 9.92 -7.11 -18.97
N LEU A 107 8.92 -6.91 -18.10
CA LEU A 107 9.16 -6.43 -16.73
C LEU A 107 10.07 -7.38 -15.93
N LYS A 108 9.83 -8.68 -16.01
CA LYS A 108 10.69 -9.69 -15.36
C LYS A 108 12.12 -9.63 -15.88
N LEU A 109 12.30 -9.44 -17.19
CA LEU A 109 13.62 -9.30 -17.80
C LEU A 109 14.35 -8.05 -17.29
N GLN A 110 13.66 -6.90 -17.19
CA GLN A 110 14.29 -5.68 -16.69
C GLN A 110 14.69 -5.82 -15.21
N LEU A 111 13.82 -6.39 -14.37
CA LEU A 111 14.15 -6.64 -12.96
C LEU A 111 15.38 -7.54 -12.81
N LEU A 112 15.47 -8.60 -13.60
CA LEU A 112 16.64 -9.48 -13.60
C LEU A 112 17.91 -8.73 -14.03
N LYS A 113 17.82 -7.87 -15.05
CA LYS A 113 18.96 -7.07 -15.52
C LYS A 113 19.47 -6.14 -14.42
N GLU A 114 18.59 -5.43 -13.74
CA GLU A 114 18.94 -4.53 -12.63
C GLU A 114 19.58 -5.29 -11.47
N GLU A 115 19.06 -6.48 -11.11
CA GLU A 115 19.66 -7.32 -10.06
C GLU A 115 21.09 -7.78 -10.40
N VAL A 116 21.35 -8.13 -11.67
CA VAL A 116 22.68 -8.55 -12.13
C VAL A 116 23.66 -7.38 -12.12
N GLU A 117 23.21 -6.20 -12.57
CA GLU A 117 24.00 -4.96 -12.52
C GLU A 117 24.37 -4.57 -11.08
N GLN A 118 23.40 -4.64 -10.15
CA GLN A 118 23.65 -4.35 -8.72
C GLN A 118 24.64 -5.31 -8.06
N LYS A 119 24.74 -6.56 -8.55
CA LYS A 119 25.68 -7.57 -8.07
C LYS A 119 27.09 -7.44 -8.70
N GLY A 120 27.30 -6.47 -9.59
CA GLY A 120 28.60 -6.27 -10.26
C GLY A 120 29.00 -7.43 -11.17
N LEU A 121 28.03 -8.17 -11.70
CA LEU A 121 28.23 -9.30 -12.61
C LEU A 121 28.17 -8.89 -14.10
N LEU A 122 28.14 -7.57 -14.36
CA LEU A 122 28.16 -6.91 -15.67
C LEU A 122 29.12 -5.72 -15.65
#